data_AF-A0A812TGQ8-F1
#
_entry.id   AF-A0A812TGQ8-F1
#
_cell.length_a   1.000
_cell.length_b   1.000
_cell.length_c   1.000
_cell.angle_alpha   90.00
_cell.angle_beta   90.00
_cell.angle_gamma   90.00
#
_symmetry.space_group_name_H-M   'P 1'
#
loop_
_entity.id
_entity.type
_entity.pdbx_description
1 polymer ?
#
loop_
_entity_poly.entity_id
_entity_poly.type
_entity_poly.pdbx_seq_one_letter_code
_entity_poly.pdbx_strand_id
1 'polypeptide(L)'
;MPAALHRHSGHCRALLPRLRAGLLLPPGLLPHPPSSISNFADLFGEEFRRLEDDVRQQPAAPPVGQPSWQVRASYHGMIADFERRIAELRPACYVASLAVHARATAREQARLQGSAAMHLGLRLRDLVTYGSWSPFTLPKLMARKRAKQSQASALSDEEVCSSIVGSSTKTSASWNERAEAAQELGAGYVQETVLLYLLPACSQGSGF
;
A
#
# COMPACT_ATOMS: atom_id res chain seq x y z
N MET A 1 -27.89 31.29 29.80
CA MET A 1 -28.50 30.50 28.71
C MET A 1 -27.55 29.38 28.33
N PRO A 2 -27.88 28.10 28.54
CA PRO A 2 -26.98 26.99 28.24
C PRO A 2 -27.09 26.57 26.76
N ALA A 3 -25.94 26.41 26.10
CA ALA A 3 -25.86 25.92 24.73
C ALA A 3 -26.08 24.40 24.70
N ALA A 4 -27.08 23.96 23.93
CA ALA A 4 -27.41 22.56 23.75
C ALA A 4 -26.37 21.86 22.87
N LEU A 5 -25.65 20.90 23.45
CA LEU A 5 -24.76 19.97 22.73
C LEU A 5 -25.62 18.89 22.04
N HIS A 6 -25.83 19.05 20.73
CA HIS A 6 -26.41 18.00 19.89
C HIS A 6 -25.40 16.85 19.71
N ARG A 7 -25.61 15.73 20.41
CA ARG A 7 -24.95 14.44 20.13
C ARG A 7 -25.61 13.80 18.91
N HIS A 8 -24.92 13.82 17.77
CA HIS A 8 -25.26 12.94 16.64
C HIS A 8 -24.74 11.52 16.91
N SER A 9 -25.63 10.62 17.32
CA SER A 9 -25.36 9.18 17.36
C SER A 9 -25.31 8.64 15.92
N GLY A 10 -24.12 8.57 15.34
CA GLY A 10 -23.88 7.85 14.10
C GLY A 10 -23.97 6.35 14.34
N HIS A 11 -25.00 5.70 13.80
CA HIS A 11 -25.10 4.23 13.82
C HIS A 11 -24.01 3.62 12.94
N CYS A 12 -23.06 2.90 13.56
CA CYS A 12 -22.16 1.99 12.86
C CYS A 12 -22.94 0.84 12.24
N ARG A 13 -23.40 1.00 11.00
CA ARG A 13 -23.71 -0.15 10.16
C ARG A 13 -22.42 -0.90 9.92
N ALA A 14 -22.26 -2.06 10.56
CA ALA A 14 -21.27 -3.05 10.18
C ALA A 14 -21.47 -3.37 8.68
N LEU A 15 -20.61 -2.80 7.84
CA LEU A 15 -20.54 -3.13 6.42
C LEU A 15 -20.00 -4.55 6.32
N LEU A 16 -20.90 -5.53 6.43
CA LEU A 16 -20.64 -6.86 5.90
C LEU A 16 -20.22 -6.68 4.44
N PRO A 17 -19.11 -7.30 3.99
CA PRO A 17 -18.69 -7.22 2.61
C PRO A 17 -19.82 -7.80 1.76
N ARG A 18 -20.55 -6.93 1.04
CA ARG A 18 -21.34 -7.36 -0.11
C ARG A 18 -20.33 -7.94 -1.09
N LEU A 19 -20.18 -9.27 -1.09
CA LEU A 19 -19.56 -10.05 -2.14
C LEU A 19 -20.31 -9.73 -3.43
N ARG A 20 -19.96 -8.63 -4.10
CA ARG A 20 -20.33 -8.40 -5.48
C ARG A 20 -19.58 -9.45 -6.28
N ALA A 21 -20.32 -10.46 -6.74
CA ALA A 21 -19.87 -11.34 -7.80
C ALA A 21 -19.43 -10.45 -8.97
N GLY A 22 -18.12 -10.28 -9.11
CA GLY A 22 -17.50 -9.46 -10.13
C GLY A 22 -17.73 -10.10 -11.48
N LEU A 23 -18.40 -9.36 -12.36
CA LEU A 23 -18.40 -9.59 -13.80
C LEU A 23 -16.95 -9.82 -14.27
N LEU A 24 -16.70 -11.02 -14.78
CA LEU A 24 -15.50 -11.37 -15.54
C LEU A 24 -15.44 -10.46 -16.76
N LEU A 25 -14.61 -9.42 -16.70
CA LEU A 25 -14.20 -8.71 -17.91
C LEU A 25 -13.35 -9.67 -18.76
N PRO A 26 -13.59 -9.72 -20.09
CA PRO A 26 -12.76 -10.53 -20.98
C PRO A 26 -11.31 -10.04 -20.94
N PRO A 27 -10.32 -10.95 -20.84
CA PRO A 27 -8.91 -10.58 -20.90
C PRO A 27 -8.58 -10.16 -22.35
N GLY A 28 -8.56 -8.87 -22.60
CA GLY A 28 -8.35 -8.31 -23.93
C GLY A 28 -7.40 -7.12 -23.93
N LEU A 29 -6.14 -7.40 -24.30
CA LEU A 29 -5.27 -6.55 -25.12
C LEU A 29 -4.95 -5.14 -24.60
N LEU A 30 -4.35 -5.05 -23.41
CA LEU A 30 -3.26 -4.09 -23.27
C LEU A 30 -1.99 -4.79 -23.75
N PRO A 31 -1.17 -4.18 -24.63
CA PRO A 31 0.12 -4.75 -24.98
C PRO A 31 0.88 -4.97 -23.67
N HIS A 32 1.12 -6.23 -23.34
CA HIS A 32 2.05 -6.54 -22.27
C HIS A 32 3.37 -5.86 -22.65
N PRO A 33 4.02 -5.10 -21.73
CA PRO A 33 5.38 -4.67 -21.98
C PRO A 33 6.17 -5.93 -22.35
N PRO A 34 6.96 -5.90 -23.43
CA PRO A 34 7.54 -7.11 -23.99
C PRO A 34 8.25 -7.87 -22.88
N SER A 35 7.89 -9.13 -22.68
CA SER A 35 8.60 -10.04 -21.77
C SER A 35 10.06 -10.26 -22.16
N SER A 36 10.50 -9.68 -23.29
CA SER A 36 11.86 -9.70 -23.80
C SER A 36 12.62 -8.37 -23.69
N ILE A 37 12.12 -7.33 -23.00
CA ILE A 37 13.01 -6.23 -22.59
C ILE A 37 13.71 -6.71 -21.32
N SER A 38 14.69 -7.61 -21.50
CA SER A 38 15.50 -8.18 -20.42
C SER A 38 16.27 -7.13 -19.63
N ASN A 39 16.26 -5.86 -20.05
CA ASN A 39 16.60 -4.74 -19.18
C ASN A 39 15.92 -3.47 -19.67
N PHE A 40 14.74 -3.16 -19.14
CA PHE A 40 14.18 -1.81 -19.30
C PHE A 40 15.17 -0.76 -18.78
N ALA A 41 15.94 -1.10 -17.75
CA ALA A 41 17.04 -0.29 -17.23
C ALA A 41 18.13 0.03 -18.27
N ASP A 42 18.35 -0.80 -19.30
CA ASP A 42 19.33 -0.54 -20.36
C ASP A 42 18.92 0.67 -21.23
N LEU A 43 17.61 0.96 -21.31
CA LEU A 43 17.08 2.06 -22.10
C LEU A 43 17.18 3.41 -21.38
N PHE A 44 17.20 3.41 -20.05
CA PHE A 44 17.15 4.63 -19.25
C PHE A 44 18.46 4.91 -18.49
N GLY A 45 19.47 4.05 -18.65
CA GLY A 45 20.83 4.28 -18.19
C GLY A 45 21.16 3.70 -16.83
N GLU A 46 22.41 3.93 -16.41
CA GLU A 46 23.00 3.39 -15.17
C GLU A 46 22.23 3.75 -13.90
N GLU A 47 21.59 4.92 -13.85
CA GLU A 47 20.83 5.35 -12.67
C GLU A 47 19.63 4.44 -12.37
N PHE A 48 18.94 3.98 -13.41
CA PHE A 48 17.83 3.05 -13.25
C PHE A 48 18.28 1.64 -12.91
N ARG A 49 19.40 1.18 -13.49
CA ARG A 49 20.01 -0.11 -13.10
C ARG A 49 20.36 -0.10 -11.61
N ARG A 50 21.03 0.96 -11.14
CA ARG A 50 21.38 1.13 -9.72
C ARG A 50 20.15 1.13 -8.83
N LEU A 51 19.09 1.85 -9.21
CA LEU A 51 17.86 1.86 -8.42
C LEU A 51 17.18 0.48 -8.37
N GLU A 52 17.14 -0.23 -9.50
CA GLU A 52 16.58 -1.58 -9.56
C GLU A 52 17.41 -2.56 -8.71
N ASP A 53 18.73 -2.48 -8.79
CA ASP A 53 19.65 -3.25 -7.97
C ASP A 53 19.50 -2.91 -6.48
N ASP A 54 19.37 -1.64 -6.10
CA ASP A 54 19.12 -1.21 -4.73
C ASP A 54 17.80 -1.77 -4.18
N VAL A 55 16.74 -1.78 -5.01
CA VAL A 55 15.44 -2.36 -4.63
C VAL A 55 15.54 -3.88 -4.47
N ARG A 56 16.36 -4.55 -5.30
CA ARG A 56 16.60 -6.00 -5.21
C ARG A 56 17.54 -6.36 -4.05
N GLN A 57 18.53 -5.53 -3.76
CA GLN A 57 19.54 -5.71 -2.73
C GLN A 57 19.13 -5.09 -1.39
N GLN A 58 17.83 -4.87 -1.17
CA GLN A 58 17.34 -4.43 0.13
C GLN A 58 17.93 -5.31 1.24
N PRO A 59 18.36 -4.70 2.36
CA PRO A 59 19.05 -5.42 3.42
C PRO A 59 18.21 -6.60 3.89
N ALA A 60 18.89 -7.66 4.34
CA ALA A 60 18.24 -8.83 4.92
C ALA A 60 17.20 -8.37 5.96
N ALA A 61 16.06 -9.07 6.00
CA ALA A 61 14.99 -8.73 6.92
C ALA A 61 15.58 -8.62 8.34
N PRO A 62 15.35 -7.51 9.06
CA PRO A 62 15.87 -7.35 10.40
C PRO A 62 15.28 -8.42 11.33
N PRO A 63 15.87 -8.59 12.53
CA PRO A 63 15.50 -9.69 13.42
C PRO A 63 13.99 -9.77 13.62
N VAL A 64 13.45 -10.98 13.70
CA VAL A 64 12.04 -11.21 13.96
C VAL A 64 11.69 -10.83 15.41
N GLY A 65 10.45 -10.40 15.64
CA GLY A 65 9.95 -10.08 16.99
C GLY A 65 10.24 -8.65 17.45
N GLN A 66 10.56 -7.74 16.52
CA GLN A 66 10.75 -6.33 16.86
C GLN A 66 9.44 -5.69 17.34
N PRO A 67 9.50 -4.68 18.23
CA PRO A 67 8.32 -3.92 18.58
C PRO A 67 7.77 -3.16 17.36
N SER A 68 6.46 -2.96 17.32
CA SER A 68 5.75 -2.38 16.17
C SER A 68 6.22 -1.00 15.76
N TRP A 69 6.55 -0.13 16.71
CA TRP A 69 7.10 1.18 16.41
C TRP A 69 8.42 1.09 15.63
N GLN A 70 9.26 0.10 15.94
CA GLN A 70 10.55 -0.10 15.27
C GLN A 70 10.36 -0.68 13.86
N VAL A 71 9.45 -1.65 13.71
CA VAL A 71 9.03 -2.18 12.39
C VAL A 71 8.48 -1.04 11.52
N ARG A 72 7.65 -0.17 12.10
CA ARG A 72 7.06 0.99 11.40
C ARG A 72 8.11 2.02 11.00
N ALA A 73 9.01 2.37 11.92
CA ALA A 73 10.11 3.29 11.65
C ALA A 73 11.02 2.77 10.52
N SER A 74 11.35 1.47 10.54
CA SER A 74 12.09 0.82 9.46
C SER A 74 11.35 0.88 8.13
N TYR A 75 10.06 0.53 8.11
CA TYR A 75 9.22 0.63 6.92
C TYR A 75 9.17 2.07 6.36
N HIS A 76 8.92 3.08 7.20
CA HIS A 76 8.86 4.47 6.76
C HIS A 76 10.21 4.98 6.26
N GLY A 77 11.32 4.60 6.92
CA GLY A 77 12.66 4.93 6.46
C GLY A 77 12.92 4.42 5.05
N MET A 78 12.62 3.14 4.79
CA MET A 78 12.77 2.53 3.46
C MET A 78 11.94 3.24 2.38
N ILE A 79 10.69 3.59 2.70
CA ILE A 79 9.80 4.26 1.74
C ILE A 79 10.24 5.72 1.49
N ALA A 80 10.65 6.46 2.52
CA ALA A 80 11.10 7.84 2.40
C ALA A 80 12.42 7.94 1.64
N ASP A 81 13.36 7.04 1.89
CA ASP A 81 14.62 6.99 1.14
C ASP A 81 14.39 6.61 -0.32
N PHE A 82 13.46 5.69 -0.59
CA PHE A 82 13.05 5.38 -1.96
C PHE A 82 12.40 6.58 -2.65
N GLU A 83 11.47 7.27 -1.98
CA GLU A 83 10.82 8.48 -2.50
C GLU A 83 11.82 9.57 -2.90
N ARG A 84 12.84 9.80 -2.05
CA ARG A 84 13.92 10.75 -2.34
C ARG A 84 14.68 10.39 -3.63
N ARG A 85 14.93 9.10 -3.88
CA ARG A 85 15.65 8.61 -5.07
C ARG A 85 14.84 8.70 -6.35
N ILE A 86 13.52 8.58 -6.26
CA ILE A 86 12.66 8.54 -7.45
C ILE A 86 12.03 9.88 -7.85
N ALA A 87 12.20 10.93 -7.04
CA ALA A 87 11.53 12.22 -7.22
C ALA A 87 11.80 12.88 -8.59
N GLU A 88 12.98 12.65 -9.17
CA GLU A 88 13.43 13.26 -10.43
C GLU A 88 13.36 12.31 -11.63
N LEU A 89 13.04 11.04 -11.39
CA LEU A 89 13.11 10.00 -12.43
C LEU A 89 11.92 10.06 -13.39
N ARG A 90 12.22 9.88 -14.67
CA ARG A 90 11.26 9.73 -15.78
C ARG A 90 11.66 8.51 -16.62
N PRO A 91 10.71 7.70 -17.12
CA PRO A 91 9.27 7.92 -17.23
C PRO A 91 8.43 7.44 -16.03
N ALA A 92 7.28 8.08 -15.82
CA ALA A 92 6.44 7.89 -14.63
C ALA A 92 5.91 6.45 -14.45
N CYS A 93 5.60 5.72 -15.53
CA CYS A 93 5.08 4.35 -15.41
C CYS A 93 6.13 3.32 -14.99
N TYR A 94 7.39 3.53 -15.37
CA TYR A 94 8.47 2.69 -14.88
C TYR A 94 8.80 3.01 -13.42
N VAL A 95 8.84 4.30 -13.07
CA VAL A 95 8.95 4.70 -11.66
C VAL A 95 7.78 4.15 -10.84
N ALA A 96 6.57 4.10 -11.40
CA ALA A 96 5.42 3.48 -10.76
C ALA A 96 5.59 1.97 -10.56
N SER A 97 6.14 1.23 -11.53
CA SER A 97 6.39 -0.21 -11.37
C SER A 97 7.40 -0.47 -10.25
N LEU A 98 8.50 0.29 -10.23
CA LEU A 98 9.51 0.23 -9.17
C LEU A 98 8.91 0.60 -7.81
N ALA A 99 8.12 1.68 -7.73
CA ALA A 99 7.48 2.10 -6.49
C ALA A 99 6.51 1.06 -5.93
N VAL A 100 5.72 0.43 -6.82
CA VAL A 100 4.81 -0.65 -6.43
C VAL A 100 5.58 -1.86 -5.94
N HIS A 101 6.68 -2.22 -6.61
CA HIS A 101 7.53 -3.33 -6.22
C HIS A 101 8.22 -3.06 -4.87
N ALA A 102 8.91 -1.93 -4.73
CA ALA A 102 9.57 -1.51 -3.48
C ALA A 102 8.61 -1.50 -2.30
N ARG A 103 7.38 -0.99 -2.49
CA ARG A 103 6.34 -1.02 -1.45
C ARG A 103 5.89 -2.44 -1.11
N ALA A 104 5.75 -3.31 -2.10
CA ALA A 104 5.37 -4.71 -1.85
C ALA A 104 6.45 -5.42 -1.03
N THR A 105 7.72 -5.24 -1.38
CA THR A 105 8.87 -5.79 -0.65
C THR A 105 8.95 -5.22 0.77
N ALA A 106 8.84 -3.90 0.94
CA ALA A 106 8.84 -3.27 2.26
C ALA A 106 7.71 -3.78 3.16
N ARG A 107 6.52 -4.05 2.61
CA ARG A 107 5.41 -4.67 3.36
C ARG A 107 5.69 -6.11 3.74
N GLU A 108 6.26 -6.90 2.82
CA GLU A 108 6.62 -8.29 3.11
C GLU A 108 7.66 -8.37 4.22
N GLN A 109 8.72 -7.56 4.13
CA GLN A 109 9.74 -7.43 5.16
C GLN A 109 9.13 -6.99 6.49
N ALA A 110 8.35 -5.91 6.53
CA ALA A 110 7.71 -5.44 7.77
C ALA A 110 6.83 -6.52 8.43
N ARG A 111 6.10 -7.31 7.64
CA ARG A 111 5.28 -8.42 8.17
C ARG A 111 6.15 -9.52 8.78
N LEU A 112 7.25 -9.88 8.11
CA LEU A 112 8.19 -10.90 8.58
C LEU A 112 8.95 -10.44 9.83
N GLN A 113 9.36 -9.17 9.89
CA GLN A 113 9.99 -8.55 11.07
C GLN A 113 9.10 -8.65 12.31
N GLY A 114 7.79 -8.48 12.14
CA GLY A 114 6.84 -8.67 13.22
C GLY A 114 6.67 -10.14 13.60
N SER A 115 6.16 -10.97 12.68
CA SER A 115 5.94 -12.40 12.90
C SER A 115 5.60 -13.14 11.61
N ALA A 116 6.19 -14.33 11.40
CA ALA A 116 5.85 -15.22 10.30
C ALA A 116 4.37 -15.67 10.32
N ALA A 117 3.81 -15.94 11.50
CA ALA A 117 2.40 -16.30 11.64
C ALA A 117 1.48 -15.13 11.21
N MET A 118 1.83 -13.89 11.59
CA MET A 118 1.07 -12.72 11.17
C MET A 118 1.20 -12.46 9.66
N HIS A 119 2.39 -12.68 9.08
CA HIS A 119 2.59 -12.61 7.64
C HIS A 119 1.61 -13.54 6.89
N LEU A 120 1.50 -14.81 7.32
CA LEU A 120 0.57 -15.77 6.75
C LEU A 120 -0.89 -15.32 6.91
N GLY A 121 -1.28 -14.86 8.09
CA GLY A 121 -2.64 -14.35 8.34
C GLY A 121 -3.00 -13.16 7.43
N LEU A 122 -2.06 -12.22 7.24
CA LEU A 122 -2.25 -11.08 6.33
C LEU A 122 -2.30 -11.49 4.86
N ARG A 123 -1.52 -12.50 4.45
CA ARG A 123 -1.59 -13.08 3.10
C ARG A 123 -2.96 -13.72 2.84
N LEU A 124 -3.48 -14.50 3.79
CA LEU A 124 -4.82 -15.10 3.69
C LEU A 124 -5.90 -14.03 3.62
N ARG A 125 -5.80 -12.97 4.45
CA ARG A 125 -6.72 -11.84 4.38
C ARG A 125 -6.65 -11.14 3.01
N ASP A 126 -5.44 -10.92 2.49
CA ASP A 126 -5.25 -10.28 1.19
C ASP A 126 -5.86 -11.15 0.07
N LEU A 127 -5.74 -12.48 0.15
CA LEU A 127 -6.41 -13.42 -0.77
C LEU A 127 -7.94 -13.31 -0.69
N VAL A 128 -8.52 -13.30 0.51
CA VAL A 128 -9.98 -13.20 0.69
C VAL A 128 -10.51 -11.83 0.26
N THR A 129 -9.80 -10.76 0.58
CA THR A 129 -10.24 -9.37 0.33
C THR A 129 -10.08 -8.97 -1.13
N TYR A 130 -8.98 -9.38 -1.76
CA TYR A 130 -8.61 -8.95 -3.12
C TYR A 130 -8.71 -10.06 -4.17
N GLY A 131 -8.99 -11.30 -3.77
CA GLY A 131 -9.08 -12.45 -4.67
C GLY A 131 -7.74 -12.86 -5.28
N SER A 132 -6.61 -12.44 -4.71
CA SER A 132 -5.29 -12.69 -5.31
C SER A 132 -4.16 -12.70 -4.28
N TRP A 133 -3.18 -13.59 -4.47
CA TRP A 133 -1.92 -13.63 -3.71
C TRP A 133 -0.99 -12.44 -4.01
N SER A 134 -1.19 -11.78 -5.15
CA SER A 134 -0.41 -10.63 -5.61
C SER A 134 -1.32 -9.44 -5.93
N PRO A 135 -2.02 -8.86 -4.94
CA PRO A 135 -3.00 -7.79 -5.21
C PRO A 135 -2.35 -6.45 -5.59
N PHE A 136 -1.06 -6.28 -5.30
CA PHE A 136 -0.31 -5.04 -5.52
C PHE A 136 0.60 -5.16 -6.76
N THR A 137 0.01 -5.39 -7.93
CA THR A 137 0.74 -5.28 -9.21
C THR A 137 0.37 -3.98 -9.92
N LEU A 138 1.29 -3.43 -10.71
CA LEU A 138 1.03 -2.18 -11.44
C LEU A 138 -0.26 -2.26 -12.30
N PRO A 139 -0.51 -3.32 -13.10
CA PRO A 139 -1.74 -3.40 -13.89
C PRO A 139 -3.01 -3.39 -13.04
N LYS A 140 -3.03 -4.09 -11.90
CA LYS A 140 -4.18 -4.11 -10.98
C LYS A 140 -4.41 -2.74 -10.35
N LEU A 141 -3.34 -2.04 -9.98
CA LEU A 141 -3.41 -0.70 -9.41
C LEU A 141 -3.86 0.33 -10.43
N MET A 142 -3.39 0.26 -11.67
CA MET A 142 -3.87 1.10 -12.78
C MET A 142 -5.35 0.86 -13.05
N ALA A 143 -5.79 -0.40 -13.17
CA ALA A 143 -7.20 -0.74 -13.37
C ALA A 143 -8.07 -0.21 -12.23
N ARG A 144 -7.64 -0.38 -10.98
CA ARG A 144 -8.35 0.14 -9.80
C ARG A 144 -8.40 1.66 -9.75
N LYS A 145 -7.32 2.35 -10.12
CA LYS A 145 -7.25 3.82 -10.18
C LYS A 145 -8.17 4.37 -11.27
N ARG A 146 -8.12 3.79 -12.48
CA ARG A 146 -9.03 4.12 -13.58
C ARG A 146 -10.49 3.90 -13.19
N ALA A 147 -10.82 2.77 -12.57
CA ALA A 147 -12.18 2.49 -12.10
C ALA A 147 -12.66 3.46 -11.01
N LYS A 148 -11.76 4.01 -10.19
CA LYS A 148 -12.09 5.03 -9.18
C LYS A 148 -12.27 6.43 -9.79
N GLN A 149 -11.53 6.74 -10.86
CA GLN A 149 -11.49 8.06 -11.48
C GLN A 149 -12.33 8.19 -12.76
N SER A 150 -12.92 7.10 -13.26
CA SER A 150 -13.79 7.09 -14.44
C SER A 150 -15.06 7.95 -14.29
N GLN A 151 -15.33 8.48 -13.09
CA GLN A 151 -16.41 9.44 -12.84
C GLN A 151 -16.01 10.90 -13.11
N ALA A 152 -14.71 11.22 -13.25
CA ALA A 152 -14.22 12.60 -13.30
C ALA A 152 -13.66 13.02 -14.68
N SER A 153 -12.96 12.13 -15.40
CA SER A 153 -12.40 12.39 -16.74
C SER A 153 -11.61 11.18 -17.26
N ALA A 154 -11.37 11.12 -18.58
CA ALA A 154 -10.40 10.18 -19.14
C ALA A 154 -8.99 10.66 -18.79
N LEU A 155 -8.27 9.88 -17.98
CA LEU A 155 -6.89 10.16 -17.56
C LEU A 155 -5.90 9.46 -18.48
N SER A 156 -4.79 10.15 -18.76
CA SER A 156 -3.64 9.55 -19.44
C SER A 156 -2.94 8.51 -18.57
N ASP A 157 -2.20 7.61 -19.20
CA ASP A 157 -1.46 6.55 -18.49
C ASP A 157 -0.37 7.15 -17.60
N GLU A 158 0.28 8.22 -18.05
CA GLU A 158 1.26 8.99 -17.30
C GLU A 158 0.68 9.61 -16.02
N GLU A 159 -0.53 10.16 -16.08
CA GLU A 159 -1.23 10.71 -14.90
C GLU A 159 -1.60 9.60 -13.91
N VAL A 160 -2.11 8.47 -14.41
CA VAL A 160 -2.43 7.31 -13.57
C VAL A 160 -1.17 6.79 -12.88
N CYS A 161 -0.07 6.63 -13.62
CA CYS A 161 1.21 6.18 -13.09
C CYS A 161 1.78 7.17 -12.06
N SER A 162 1.75 8.48 -12.34
CA SER A 162 2.19 9.52 -11.40
C SER A 162 1.35 9.49 -10.11
N SER A 163 0.04 9.30 -10.23
CA SER A 163 -0.87 9.13 -9.09
C SER A 163 -0.59 7.86 -8.29
N ILE A 164 -0.16 6.79 -8.95
CA ILE A 164 0.24 5.54 -8.29
C ILE A 164 1.53 5.76 -7.49
N VAL A 165 2.56 6.38 -8.09
CA VAL A 165 3.82 6.74 -7.39
C VAL A 165 3.53 7.47 -6.09
N GLY A 166 2.80 8.59 -6.16
CA GLY A 166 2.49 9.39 -4.98
C GLY A 166 1.62 8.66 -3.94
N SER A 167 0.77 7.71 -4.36
CA SER A 167 -0.01 6.88 -3.43
C SER A 167 0.76 5.68 -2.86
N SER A 168 1.89 5.31 -3.49
CA SER A 168 2.76 4.22 -3.05
C SER A 168 3.68 4.65 -1.92
N THR A 169 4.14 5.90 -1.94
CA THR A 169 5.00 6.48 -0.91
C THR A 169 4.22 7.03 0.28
N LYS A 170 3.00 7.53 0.06
CA LYS A 170 2.18 8.08 1.14
C LYS A 170 1.56 6.99 2.03
N THR A 171 1.72 7.20 3.33
CA THR A 171 1.00 6.46 4.38
C THR A 171 -0.24 7.26 4.78
N SER A 172 -1.33 6.59 5.15
CA SER A 172 -2.54 7.30 5.58
C SER A 172 -2.32 7.93 6.95
N ALA A 173 -2.57 9.24 7.07
CA ALA A 173 -2.42 9.99 8.33
C ALA A 173 -3.17 9.31 9.49
N SER A 174 -4.41 8.88 9.26
CA SER A 174 -5.23 8.17 10.24
C SER A 174 -4.62 6.84 10.74
N TRP A 175 -3.76 6.21 9.93
CA TRP A 175 -3.04 5.01 10.36
C TRP A 175 -1.84 5.37 11.24
N ASN A 176 -1.13 6.45 10.91
CA ASN A 176 -0.02 6.93 11.72
C ASN A 176 -0.51 7.36 13.11
N GLU A 177 -1.56 8.20 13.16
CA GLU A 177 -2.17 8.67 14.41
C GLU A 177 -2.60 7.53 15.33
N ARG A 178 -3.33 6.54 14.80
CA ARG A 178 -3.79 5.38 15.61
C ARG A 178 -2.63 4.58 16.18
N ALA A 179 -1.52 4.56 15.47
CA ALA A 179 -0.44 3.71 15.81
C ALA A 179 0.61 4.40 16.70
N GLU A 180 0.72 5.73 16.60
CA GLU A 180 1.31 6.58 17.63
C GLU A 180 0.52 6.45 18.95
N ALA A 181 -0.81 6.53 18.90
CA ALA A 181 -1.64 6.31 20.09
C ALA A 181 -1.45 4.90 20.69
N ALA A 182 -1.34 3.85 19.87
CA ALA A 182 -1.05 2.50 20.36
C ALA A 182 0.34 2.39 21.00
N GLN A 183 1.33 3.11 20.46
CA GLN A 183 2.68 3.20 21.02
C GLN A 183 2.68 3.91 22.38
N GLU A 184 1.94 5.00 22.54
CA GLU A 184 1.80 5.72 23.81
C GLU A 184 1.19 4.84 24.91
N LEU A 185 0.30 3.91 24.52
CA LEU A 185 -0.28 2.91 25.43
C LEU A 185 0.66 1.75 25.75
N GLY A 186 1.88 1.73 25.20
CA GLY A 186 2.84 0.64 25.39
C GLY A 186 2.40 -0.68 24.75
N ALA A 187 1.50 -0.66 23.76
CA ALA A 187 1.00 -1.86 23.13
C ALA A 187 2.13 -2.62 22.41
N GLY A 188 2.25 -3.92 22.71
CA GLY A 188 3.16 -4.80 21.97
C GLY A 188 2.69 -5.00 20.52
N TYR A 189 3.58 -5.48 19.63
CA TYR A 189 3.29 -5.66 18.19
C TYR A 189 1.98 -6.42 17.92
N VAL A 190 1.76 -7.52 18.64
CA VAL A 190 0.56 -8.35 18.50
C VAL A 190 -0.70 -7.61 18.97
N GLN A 191 -0.64 -6.90 20.10
CA GLN A 191 -1.75 -6.08 20.59
C GLN A 191 -2.07 -4.95 19.62
N GLU A 192 -1.06 -4.21 19.14
CA GLU A 192 -1.27 -3.16 18.14
C GLU A 192 -1.92 -3.74 16.88
N THR A 193 -1.42 -4.88 16.40
CA THR A 193 -1.97 -5.55 15.24
C THR A 193 -3.44 -5.97 15.44
N VAL A 194 -3.78 -6.54 16.59
CA VAL A 194 -5.16 -6.88 16.95
C VAL A 194 -6.03 -5.63 17.05
N LEU A 195 -5.58 -4.59 17.75
CA LEU A 195 -6.31 -3.32 17.91
C LEU A 195 -6.54 -2.62 16.57
N LEU A 196 -5.58 -2.68 15.65
CA LEU A 196 -5.66 -2.00 14.36
C LEU A 196 -6.47 -2.78 13.32
N TYR A 197 -6.39 -4.12 13.31
CA TYR A 197 -6.99 -4.95 12.27
C TYR A 197 -8.28 -5.69 12.68
N LEU A 198 -8.45 -6.04 13.96
CA LEU A 198 -9.63 -6.77 14.44
C LEU A 198 -10.69 -5.88 15.07
N LEU A 199 -10.32 -4.69 15.56
CA LEU A 199 -11.29 -3.67 15.94
C LEU A 199 -11.52 -2.75 14.73
N PRO A 200 -12.54 -3.03 13.89
CA PRO A 200 -12.91 -2.09 12.85
C PRO A 200 -13.13 -0.72 13.51
N ALA A 201 -12.59 0.33 12.89
CA ALA A 201 -12.78 1.69 13.35
C ALA A 201 -14.28 2.02 13.28
N CYS A 202 -15.00 1.75 14.36
CA CYS A 202 -16.39 2.20 14.54
C CYS A 202 -16.47 3.73 14.74
N SER A 203 -15.40 4.49 14.47
CA SER A 203 -15.31 5.91 14.81
C SER A 203 -15.08 6.86 13.63
N GLN A 204 -14.94 6.40 12.38
CA GLN A 204 -14.74 7.32 11.24
C GLN A 204 -15.95 7.39 10.34
N GLY A 205 -17.03 7.96 10.87
CA GLY A 205 -18.08 8.57 10.08
C GLY A 205 -17.91 10.08 10.04
N SER A 206 -17.03 10.61 9.17
CA SER A 206 -17.07 12.03 8.76
C SER A 206 -15.99 12.35 7.72
N GLY A 207 -16.44 12.57 6.48
CA GLY A 207 -15.90 13.56 5.53
C GLY A 207 -14.56 13.27 4.85
N PHE A 208 -14.63 12.80 3.61
CA PHE A 208 -13.75 13.26 2.52
C PHE A 208 -14.61 14.01 1.51
#